data_AF-A0A2E2YBA9-F1
#
_entry.id   AF-A0A2E2YBA9-F1
#
_cell.length_a   1.000
_cell.length_b   1.000
_cell.length_c   1.000
_cell.angle_alpha   90.00
_cell.angle_beta   90.00
_cell.angle_gamma   90.00
#
_symmetry.space_group_name_H-M   'P 1'
#
loop_
_entity.id
_entity.type
_entity.pdbx_description
1 polymer ?
#
loop_
_entity_poly.entity_id
_entity_poly.type
_entity_poly.pdbx_seq_one_letter_code
_entity_poly.pdbx_strand_id
1 'polypeptide(L)'
;MDRDFTARSNHDMGGMMAGTINKDNHNYVLWEKRVDAMMMLLSNDLGILTVDQLRKGIESLPPDAYDKMTYYERWMASIANSLLESGVLTTEELGVKMKEIELKSNKSEKSS
;
A
#
# COMPACT_ATOMS: atom_id res chain seq x y z
N MET A 1 -2.21 24.30 -7.40
CA MET A 1 -3.31 23.42 -6.97
C MET A 1 -3.78 23.95 -5.64
N ASP A 2 -4.93 24.62 -5.64
CA ASP A 2 -5.59 25.05 -4.40
C ASP A 2 -6.15 23.80 -3.72
N ARG A 3 -5.57 23.43 -2.57
CA ARG A 3 -6.16 22.40 -1.72
C ARG A 3 -7.26 23.06 -0.90
N ASP A 4 -8.49 22.60 -1.11
CA ASP A 4 -9.60 22.94 -0.23
C ASP A 4 -9.44 22.14 1.07
N PHE A 5 -8.97 22.81 2.13
CA PHE A 5 -8.81 22.21 3.47
C PHE A 5 -10.14 21.95 4.18
N THR A 6 -11.27 22.37 3.60
CA THR A 6 -12.61 22.09 4.11
C THR A 6 -13.23 20.84 3.48
N ALA A 7 -12.64 20.31 2.41
CA ALA A 7 -13.07 19.06 1.80
C ALA A 7 -12.65 17.85 2.65
N ARG A 8 -13.62 17.00 2.98
CA ARG A 8 -13.44 15.77 3.76
C ARG A 8 -12.52 14.79 3.01
N SER A 9 -11.54 14.21 3.71
CA SER A 9 -10.67 13.17 3.16
C SER A 9 -11.34 11.78 3.15
N ASN A 10 -10.88 10.89 2.27
CA ASN A 10 -11.50 9.57 2.02
C ASN A 10 -11.60 8.71 3.29
N HIS A 11 -10.61 8.80 4.19
CA HIS A 11 -10.55 8.03 5.42
C HIS A 11 -11.55 8.51 6.50
N ASP A 12 -12.03 9.74 6.40
CA ASP A 12 -12.87 10.38 7.40
C ASP A 12 -14.35 10.04 7.18
N MET A 13 -14.71 8.75 7.29
CA MET A 13 -16.08 8.27 7.06
C MET A 13 -16.94 8.23 8.34
N GLY A 14 -16.43 8.75 9.45
CA GLY A 14 -17.10 8.71 10.75
C GLY A 14 -18.49 9.36 10.71
N GLY A 15 -19.51 8.63 11.17
CA GLY A 15 -20.89 9.15 11.22
C GLY A 15 -21.68 9.10 9.91
N MET A 16 -21.09 8.58 8.82
CA MET A 16 -21.80 8.35 7.57
C MET A 16 -22.70 7.11 7.64
N MET A 17 -23.77 7.09 6.84
CA MET A 17 -24.54 5.86 6.64
C MET A 17 -23.67 4.79 5.98
N ALA A 18 -23.63 3.60 6.57
CA ALA A 18 -22.92 2.44 6.05
C ALA A 18 -23.90 1.32 5.71
N GLY A 19 -23.52 0.46 4.76
CA GLY A 19 -24.25 -0.75 4.44
C GLY A 19 -24.05 -1.86 5.49
N THR A 20 -24.58 -3.04 5.19
CA THR A 20 -24.34 -4.25 5.99
C THR A 20 -22.86 -4.63 6.01
N ILE A 21 -22.38 -5.02 7.19
CA ILE A 21 -20.99 -5.43 7.41
C ILE A 21 -20.81 -6.89 7.01
N ASN A 22 -19.80 -7.18 6.18
CA ASN A 22 -19.29 -8.54 6.01
C ASN A 22 -18.42 -8.90 7.24
N LYS A 23 -18.74 -10.02 7.91
CA LYS A 23 -18.05 -10.51 9.11
C LYS A 23 -17.26 -11.81 8.87
N ASP A 24 -17.15 -12.23 7.62
CA ASP A 24 -16.42 -13.43 7.26
C ASP A 24 -14.93 -13.28 7.64
N ASN A 25 -14.33 -14.38 8.07
CA ASN A 25 -12.90 -14.39 8.35
C ASN A 25 -12.13 -14.25 7.04
N HIS A 26 -11.31 -13.20 6.94
CA HIS A 26 -10.38 -13.04 5.84
C HIS A 26 -9.16 -13.96 6.05
N ASN A 27 -8.94 -14.88 5.11
CA ASN A 27 -7.76 -15.74 5.14
C ASN A 27 -6.59 -15.04 4.45
N TYR A 28 -5.68 -14.49 5.23
CA TYR A 28 -4.54 -13.76 4.70
C TYR A 28 -3.65 -14.65 3.84
N VAL A 29 -3.49 -14.27 2.57
CA VAL A 29 -2.57 -14.93 1.66
C VAL A 29 -1.13 -14.52 1.96
N LEU A 30 -0.16 -15.26 1.41
CA LEU A 30 1.25 -15.10 1.79
C LEU A 30 1.78 -13.68 1.55
N TRP A 31 1.34 -13.00 0.49
CA TRP A 31 1.83 -11.66 0.18
C TRP A 31 1.32 -10.61 1.18
N GLU A 32 0.09 -10.73 1.67
CA GLU A 32 -0.48 -9.84 2.69
C GLU A 32 0.33 -9.93 3.99
N LYS A 33 0.67 -11.16 4.40
CA LYS A 33 1.55 -11.39 5.56
C LYS A 33 2.95 -10.81 5.38
N ARG A 34 3.47 -10.81 4.14
CA ARG A 34 4.77 -10.19 3.83
C ARG A 34 4.72 -8.67 3.90
N VAL A 35 3.63 -8.04 3.45
CA VAL A 35 3.44 -6.59 3.57
C VAL A 35 3.37 -6.18 5.04
N ASP A 36 2.64 -6.92 5.86
CA ASP A 36 2.58 -6.70 7.32
C ASP A 36 3.96 -6.82 7.98
N ALA A 37 4.69 -7.90 7.69
CA ALA A 37 6.04 -8.11 8.20
C ALA A 37 7.03 -7.03 7.72
N MET A 38 6.92 -6.58 6.48
CA MET A 38 7.70 -5.45 5.96
C MET A 38 7.43 -4.17 6.73
N MET A 39 6.16 -3.88 7.02
CA MET A 39 5.80 -2.70 7.82
C MET A 39 6.45 -2.78 9.20
N MET A 40 6.37 -3.93 9.88
CA MET A 40 6.99 -4.11 11.20
C MET A 40 8.51 -3.94 11.18
N LEU A 41 9.19 -4.49 10.17
CA LEU A 41 10.64 -4.35 10.02
C LEU A 41 11.03 -2.89 9.76
N LEU A 42 10.36 -2.22 8.83
CA LEU A 42 10.65 -0.85 8.44
C LEU A 42 10.39 0.13 9.60
N SER A 43 9.39 -0.13 10.45
CA SER A 43 9.06 0.74 11.56
C SER A 43 9.81 0.44 12.85
N ASN A 44 9.81 -0.81 13.30
CA ASN A 44 10.25 -1.14 14.65
C ASN A 44 11.76 -1.38 14.71
N ASP A 45 12.29 -2.08 13.70
CA ASP A 45 13.69 -2.50 13.72
C ASP A 45 14.60 -1.49 13.01
N LEU A 46 14.15 -0.95 11.87
CA LEU A 46 14.94 -0.05 11.04
C LEU A 46 14.65 1.44 11.30
N GLY A 47 13.46 1.78 11.80
CA GLY A 47 13.06 3.18 12.05
C GLY A 47 13.01 4.05 10.78
N ILE A 48 12.89 3.44 9.60
CA ILE A 48 12.86 4.13 8.30
C ILE A 48 11.47 4.73 8.03
N LEU A 49 10.42 4.11 8.59
CA LEU A 49 9.03 4.49 8.35
C LEU A 49 8.23 4.50 9.65
N THR A 50 7.37 5.49 9.85
CA THR A 50 6.46 5.54 11.01
C THR A 50 5.03 5.15 10.61
N VAL A 51 4.23 4.72 11.59
CA VAL A 51 2.81 4.43 11.37
C VAL A 51 2.06 5.68 10.86
N ASP A 52 2.46 6.87 11.30
CA ASP A 52 1.85 8.11 10.84
C ASP A 52 2.22 8.45 9.38
N GLN A 53 3.44 8.14 8.96
CA GLN A 53 3.84 8.23 7.55
C GLN A 53 3.05 7.25 6.68
N LEU A 54 2.85 6.01 7.16
CA LEU A 54 1.99 5.02 6.49
C LEU A 54 0.56 5.56 6.32
N ARG A 55 -0.04 6.09 7.39
CA ARG A 55 -1.39 6.66 7.35
C ARG A 55 -1.47 7.82 6.35
N LYS A 56 -0.55 8.77 6.46
CA LYS A 56 -0.49 9.92 5.54
C LYS A 56 -0.42 9.48 4.07
N GLY A 57 0.38 8.45 3.75
CA GLY A 57 0.48 7.94 2.39
C GLY A 57 -0.81 7.28 1.89
N ILE A 58 -1.46 6.46 2.73
CA ILE A 58 -2.76 5.84 2.42
C ILE A 58 -3.84 6.91 2.21
N GLU A 59 -3.87 7.93 3.06
CA GLU A 59 -4.86 9.03 3.01
C GLU A 59 -4.63 9.98 1.83
N SER A 60 -3.42 10.00 1.28
CA SER A 60 -3.07 10.78 0.09
C SER A 60 -3.41 10.06 -1.23
N LEU A 61 -3.90 8.82 -1.17
CA LEU A 61 -4.32 8.10 -2.36
C LEU A 61 -5.52 8.81 -3.02
N PRO A 62 -5.55 8.89 -4.38
CA PRO A 62 -6.72 9.36 -5.09
C PRO A 62 -7.99 8.59 -4.65
N PRO A 63 -9.16 9.24 -4.60
CA PRO A 63 -10.39 8.58 -4.17
C PRO A 63 -10.69 7.27 -4.89
N ASP A 64 -10.44 7.23 -6.20
CA ASP A 64 -10.70 6.02 -7.00
C ASP A 64 -9.79 4.84 -6.62
N ALA A 65 -8.53 5.12 -6.28
CA ALA A 65 -7.56 4.13 -5.84
C ALA A 65 -7.88 3.66 -4.42
N TYR A 66 -8.30 4.58 -3.54
CA TYR A 66 -8.65 4.25 -2.17
C TYR A 66 -9.81 3.23 -2.08
N ASP A 67 -10.80 3.36 -2.97
CA ASP A 67 -11.99 2.50 -3.00
C ASP A 67 -11.74 1.17 -3.74
N LYS A 68 -10.87 1.15 -4.74
CA LYS A 68 -10.58 -0.06 -5.54
C LYS A 68 -9.53 -0.97 -4.91
N MET A 69 -8.58 -0.39 -4.17
CA MET A 69 -7.50 -1.15 -3.55
C MET A 69 -7.98 -1.87 -2.28
N THR A 70 -7.53 -3.11 -2.14
CA THR A 70 -7.64 -3.87 -0.90
C THR A 70 -6.82 -3.22 0.23
N TYR A 71 -7.06 -3.66 1.46
CA TYR A 71 -6.37 -3.12 2.64
C TYR A 71 -4.84 -3.16 2.51
N TYR A 72 -4.26 -4.31 2.15
CA TYR A 72 -2.81 -4.45 2.02
C TYR A 72 -2.24 -3.86 0.74
N GLU A 73 -3.03 -3.68 -0.32
CA GLU A 73 -2.59 -2.92 -1.50
C GLU A 73 -2.35 -1.45 -1.16
N ARG A 74 -3.23 -0.84 -0.35
CA ARG A 74 -3.04 0.54 0.14
C ARG A 74 -1.78 0.67 0.99
N TRP A 75 -1.52 -0.31 1.86
CA TRP A 75 -0.27 -0.37 2.64
C TRP A 75 0.96 -0.45 1.73
N MET A 76 0.95 -1.38 0.77
CA MET A 76 2.09 -1.57 -0.13
C MET A 76 2.35 -0.32 -0.99
N ALA A 77 1.30 0.35 -1.47
CA ALA A 77 1.42 1.62 -2.20
C ALA A 77 2.05 2.71 -1.33
N SER A 78 1.57 2.87 -0.09
CA SER A 78 2.13 3.85 0.84
C SER A 78 3.59 3.54 1.20
N ILE A 79 3.93 2.29 1.49
CA ILE A 79 5.30 1.88 1.81
C ILE A 79 6.23 2.16 0.62
N ALA A 80 5.84 1.75 -0.59
CA ALA A 80 6.64 1.99 -1.79
C ALA A 80 6.90 3.49 -2.01
N ASN A 81 5.85 4.32 -1.90
CA ASN A 81 5.99 5.76 -2.05
C ASN A 81 6.90 6.36 -0.98
N SER A 82 6.76 5.96 0.29
CA SER A 82 7.63 6.45 1.37
C SER A 82 9.10 6.05 1.18
N LEU A 83 9.38 4.84 0.69
CA LEU A 83 10.75 4.40 0.40
C LEU A 83 11.37 5.16 -0.79
N LEU A 84 10.55 5.51 -1.79
CA LEU A 84 10.97 6.37 -2.89
C LEU A 84 11.23 7.81 -2.42
N GLU A 85 10.32 8.39 -1.63
CA GLU A 85 10.43 9.75 -1.10
C GLU A 85 11.64 9.94 -0.17
N SER A 86 11.96 8.91 0.61
CA SER A 86 13.13 8.89 1.50
C SER A 86 14.45 8.58 0.78
N GLY A 87 14.40 8.17 -0.50
CA GLY A 87 15.58 7.79 -1.28
C GLY A 87 16.19 6.44 -0.90
N VAL A 88 15.48 5.61 -0.11
CA VAL A 88 15.89 4.23 0.18
C VAL A 88 15.78 3.36 -1.07
N LEU A 89 14.84 3.69 -1.96
CA LEU A 89 14.70 3.12 -3.29
C LEU A 89 14.67 4.23 -4.33
N THR A 90 15.15 3.93 -5.53
CA THR A 90 14.93 4.75 -6.72
C THR A 90 13.84 4.14 -7.60
N THR A 91 13.21 4.98 -8.43
CA THR A 91 12.22 4.54 -9.42
C THR A 91 12.80 3.55 -10.42
N GLU A 92 14.09 3.72 -10.74
CA GLU A 92 14.86 2.89 -11.65
C GLU A 92 15.08 1.50 -11.05
N GLU A 93 15.54 1.40 -9.80
CA GLU A 93 15.73 0.13 -9.10
C GLU A 93 14.43 -0.65 -8.98
N LEU A 94 13.35 0.04 -8.60
CA LEU A 94 12.03 -0.58 -8.50
C LEU A 94 11.55 -1.08 -9.87
N GLY A 95 11.67 -0.26 -10.92
CA GLY A 95 11.27 -0.62 -12.27
C GLY A 95 12.06 -1.79 -12.85
N VAL A 96 13.38 -1.83 -12.62
CA VAL A 96 14.23 -2.98 -12.99
C VAL A 96 13.74 -4.23 -12.27
N LYS A 97 13.49 -4.14 -10.96
CA LYS A 97 13.09 -5.30 -10.18
C LYS A 97 11.73 -5.86 -10.59
N MET A 98 10.77 -5.00 -10.89
CA MET A 98 9.45 -5.41 -11.38
C MET A 98 9.56 -6.16 -12.71
N LYS A 99 10.36 -5.66 -13.66
CA LYS A 99 10.61 -6.35 -14.94
C LYS A 99 11.26 -7.71 -14.75
N GLU A 100 12.24 -7.83 -13.85
CA GLU A 100 12.85 -9.13 -13.53
C GLU A 100 11.83 -10.15 -13.01
N ILE A 101 10.93 -9.72 -12.13
CA ILE A 101 9.89 -10.58 -11.54
C ILE A 101 8.88 -10.99 -12.62
N GLU A 102 8.43 -10.06 -13.46
CA GLU A 102 7.52 -10.34 -14.57
C GLU A 102 8.12 -11.36 -15.55
N LEU A 103 9.39 -11.19 -15.94
CA LEU A 103 10.09 -12.13 -16.81
C LEU A 103 10.25 -13.52 -16.18
N LYS A 104 10.41 -13.61 -14.85
CA LYS A 104 10.48 -14.89 -14.13
C LYS A 104 9.12 -15.58 -14.09
N SER A 105 8.05 -14.84 -13.81
CA SER A 105 6.67 -15.39 -13.82
C SER A 105 6.29 -15.93 -15.19
N ASN A 106 6.57 -15.17 -16.24
CA ASN A 106 6.27 -15.56 -17.63
C ASN A 106 7.08 -16.78 -18.10
N LYS A 107 8.27 -17.02 -17.52
CA LYS A 107 9.06 -18.22 -17.79
C LYS A 107 8.52 -19.44 -17.05
N SER A 108 8.09 -19.30 -15.79
CA SER A 108 7.48 -20.42 -15.06
C SER A 108 6.17 -20.90 -15.69
N GLU A 109 5.38 -19.99 -16.26
CA GLU A 109 4.13 -20.32 -16.96
C GLU A 109 4.34 -21.01 -18.31
N LYS A 110 5.46 -20.73 -19.00
CA LYS A 110 5.80 -21.37 -20.29
C LYS A 110 6.52 -22.71 -20.17
N SER A 111 7.00 -23.05 -18.97
CA SER A 111 7.71 -24.30 -18.67
C SER A 111 6.88 -25.32 -17.89
N SER A 112 5.62 -24.99 -17.56
CA SER A 112 4.60 -25.94 -17.06
C SER A 112 3.64 -26.29 -18.18
#